data_AF-A0A938BN17-F1
#
_entry.id   AF-A0A938BN17-F1
#
_cell.length_a   1.000
_cell.length_b   1.000
_cell.length_c   1.000
_cell.angle_alpha   90.00
_cell.angle_beta   90.00
_cell.angle_gamma   90.00
#
_symmetry.space_group_name_H-M   'P 1'
#
loop_
_entity.id
_entity.type
_entity.pdbx_description
1 polymer ?
#
loop_
_entity_poly.entity_id
_entity_poly.type
_entity_poly.pdbx_seq_one_letter_code
_entity_poly.pdbx_strand_id
1 'polypeptide(L)'
;RYCQAGFIYLPVRERSAEDVVKLTSDTIRCTGYEEFSLFSLSSGDYTQSREVVQPLTEQNSPLGASMSLPSLRVDSFSLEMATAAQHIRKSTFTFAPEAGSQRMRDIINKNISEQEIRYAISETYRAGWQALKLYLMIGLPNETHEDVVAIVDLIDTIKRDCDAIRRADPRPRPPIRINLTISTFVPKPHVPFQWRAQDTLEEITAKQQYLFVEMKKRGVKVNAHDKHTSILEAVLSRGDRRLCRMVKRAWELGAAHDAWSEHHRPEIWERAAQETGVDFAFYAHTKWDYEWTLPWDIIDSGITKRHLVRDDKLSDELYQNDHCSKKCWGCGVCFLHDVHHDLAGKALDKIDCSAPPKAPAFEIADNHPPHDKMQRVRARFTKLGDIRWISHLDLMRLFERALRRAALPVTFSQGFNPRPSVEFAAPLALGITSQAELVDVYLGTKVDPSDYLVRLNAALPAEVQLSEAWDTPIKGSSLMALAEEATYRVTVSEPVPSAAWDAFLARGTIPYVKQGKTGAKTVELRPLILGIQTETPTTVVLRLKTGSRGNGKPEDVVDALGIFLETDIATVDVHRTDLVLTAEAHQGSRLPVLKDLAMAEAEAQADHLEKFEHLMVY
;
A
#
# COMPACT_ATOMS: atom_id res chain seq x y z
N ARG A 1 0.85 -23.26 17.52
CA ARG A 1 0.67 -23.17 19.01
C ARG A 1 0.72 -21.76 19.60
N TYR A 2 1.18 -20.73 18.88
CA TYR A 2 1.26 -19.37 19.41
C TYR A 2 0.38 -18.35 18.66
N CYS A 3 0.02 -18.65 17.41
CA CYS A 3 -0.81 -17.77 16.60
C CYS A 3 -2.27 -17.80 17.09
N GLN A 4 -2.72 -16.73 17.74
CA GLN A 4 -4.07 -16.61 18.30
C GLN A 4 -5.17 -16.85 17.28
N ALA A 5 -4.96 -16.37 16.05
CA ALA A 5 -5.91 -16.53 14.96
C ALA A 5 -6.22 -18.00 14.62
N GLY A 6 -5.27 -18.93 14.84
CA GLY A 6 -5.50 -20.36 14.64
C GLY A 6 -6.40 -21.02 15.69
N PHE A 7 -6.82 -20.27 16.70
CA PHE A 7 -7.63 -20.74 17.81
C PHE A 7 -8.96 -19.99 17.86
N ILE A 8 -8.93 -18.66 17.99
CA ILE A 8 -10.15 -17.86 18.25
C ILE A 8 -11.08 -17.71 17.02
N TYR A 9 -10.59 -17.96 15.81
CA TYR A 9 -11.42 -17.87 14.59
C TYR A 9 -12.07 -19.19 14.19
N LEU A 10 -11.89 -20.26 14.98
CA LEU A 10 -12.55 -21.53 14.70
C LEU A 10 -14.08 -21.42 14.88
N PRO A 11 -14.87 -22.18 14.10
CA PRO A 11 -14.44 -23.08 13.02
C PRO A 11 -14.05 -22.33 11.74
N VAL A 12 -13.24 -22.98 10.89
CA VAL A 12 -12.88 -22.48 9.55
C VAL A 12 -14.14 -22.25 8.72
N ARG A 13 -14.20 -21.08 8.08
CA ARG A 13 -15.26 -20.67 7.16
C ARG A 13 -14.65 -20.15 5.87
N GLU A 14 -15.16 -20.64 4.77
CA GLU A 14 -14.72 -20.31 3.42
C GLU A 14 -15.88 -19.70 2.64
N ARG A 15 -15.62 -18.64 1.89
CA ARG A 15 -16.62 -18.10 0.95
C ARG A 15 -16.66 -18.98 -0.30
N SER A 16 -17.82 -19.07 -0.96
CA SER A 16 -17.91 -19.78 -2.24
C SER A 16 -17.04 -19.09 -3.30
N ALA A 17 -16.48 -19.87 -4.24
CA ALA A 17 -15.69 -19.29 -5.33
C ALA A 17 -16.51 -18.32 -6.19
N GLU A 18 -17.79 -18.63 -6.41
CA GLU A 18 -18.73 -17.77 -7.12
C GLU A 18 -18.84 -16.39 -6.46
N ASP A 19 -19.06 -16.35 -5.14
CA ASP A 19 -19.16 -15.09 -4.41
C ASP A 19 -17.85 -14.30 -4.46
N VAL A 20 -16.69 -14.98 -4.31
CA VAL A 20 -15.38 -14.33 -4.35
C VAL A 20 -15.13 -13.71 -5.72
N VAL A 21 -15.39 -14.46 -6.80
CA VAL A 21 -15.23 -13.99 -8.18
C VAL A 21 -16.15 -12.80 -8.44
N LYS A 22 -17.45 -12.94 -8.13
CA LYS A 22 -18.45 -11.90 -8.33
C LYS A 22 -18.11 -10.63 -7.57
N LEU A 23 -17.86 -10.72 -6.26
CA LEU A 23 -17.59 -9.55 -5.43
C LEU A 23 -16.32 -8.81 -5.86
N THR A 24 -15.27 -9.55 -6.22
CA THR A 24 -14.01 -8.95 -6.67
C THR A 24 -14.19 -8.24 -8.01
N SER A 25 -14.83 -8.89 -8.99
CA SER A 25 -15.08 -8.27 -10.30
C SER A 25 -16.04 -7.08 -10.22
N ASP A 26 -17.09 -7.15 -9.40
CA ASP A 26 -17.99 -6.03 -9.13
C ASP A 26 -17.23 -4.87 -8.48
N THR A 27 -16.35 -5.16 -7.52
CA THR A 27 -15.50 -4.16 -6.86
C THR A 27 -14.58 -3.47 -7.86
N ILE A 28 -13.87 -4.22 -8.71
CA ILE A 28 -12.98 -3.66 -9.74
C ILE A 28 -13.75 -2.76 -10.70
N ARG A 29 -14.93 -3.20 -11.17
CA ARG A 29 -15.79 -2.40 -12.06
C ARG A 29 -16.29 -1.12 -11.40
N CYS A 30 -16.71 -1.17 -10.14
CA CYS A 30 -17.28 -0.01 -9.44
C CYS A 30 -16.21 1.00 -8.99
N THR A 31 -14.99 0.54 -8.72
CA THR A 31 -13.92 1.38 -8.17
C THR A 31 -12.89 1.82 -9.20
N GLY A 32 -12.66 1.00 -10.23
CA GLY A 32 -11.61 1.17 -11.21
C GLY A 32 -10.21 0.80 -10.71
N TYR A 33 -10.05 0.09 -9.58
CA TYR A 33 -8.72 -0.32 -9.09
C TYR A 33 -8.00 -1.24 -10.09
N GLU A 34 -6.71 -0.95 -10.31
CA GLU A 34 -5.78 -1.70 -11.16
C GLU A 34 -5.19 -2.95 -10.52
N GLU A 35 -5.38 -3.10 -9.21
CA GLU A 35 -4.76 -4.16 -8.42
C GLU A 35 -5.75 -4.64 -7.36
N PHE A 36 -5.87 -5.97 -7.24
CA PHE A 36 -6.64 -6.62 -6.18
C PHE A 36 -5.82 -7.75 -5.55
N SER A 37 -6.10 -8.07 -4.30
CA SER A 37 -5.42 -9.17 -3.59
C SER A 37 -6.42 -9.97 -2.76
N LEU A 38 -6.19 -11.28 -2.64
CA LEU A 38 -7.03 -12.17 -1.83
C LEU A 38 -6.52 -12.20 -0.40
N PHE A 39 -7.23 -11.54 0.51
CA PHE A 39 -6.84 -11.45 1.92
C PHE A 39 -7.45 -12.58 2.74
N SER A 40 -6.58 -13.39 3.36
CA SER A 40 -6.97 -14.39 4.36
C SER A 40 -5.79 -14.70 5.30
N LEU A 41 -6.03 -15.47 6.37
CA LEU A 41 -4.97 -15.93 7.27
C LEU A 41 -4.06 -16.99 6.64
N SER A 42 -4.60 -17.75 5.68
CA SER A 42 -3.93 -18.79 4.91
C SER A 42 -4.71 -19.05 3.62
N SER A 43 -4.30 -18.42 2.51
CA SER A 43 -5.10 -18.47 1.28
C SER A 43 -4.92 -19.75 0.46
N GLY A 44 -3.85 -20.53 0.68
CA GLY A 44 -3.69 -21.81 -0.02
C GLY A 44 -4.29 -23.00 0.71
N ASP A 45 -4.79 -22.81 1.94
CA ASP A 45 -5.69 -23.78 2.58
C ASP A 45 -7.13 -23.70 2.03
N TYR A 46 -7.45 -22.67 1.21
CA TYR A 46 -8.77 -22.47 0.64
C TYR A 46 -9.11 -23.54 -0.40
N THR A 47 -10.23 -24.25 -0.20
CA THR A 47 -10.55 -25.45 -1.00
C THR A 47 -10.86 -25.18 -2.47
N GLN A 48 -11.40 -24.00 -2.82
CA GLN A 48 -11.79 -23.64 -4.20
C GLN A 48 -10.86 -22.60 -4.84
N SER A 49 -9.59 -22.66 -4.48
CA SER A 49 -8.63 -21.62 -4.82
C SER A 49 -8.32 -21.55 -6.32
N ARG A 50 -8.43 -22.65 -7.05
CA ARG A 50 -8.32 -22.68 -8.53
C ARG A 50 -9.52 -22.01 -9.19
N GLU A 51 -10.71 -22.33 -8.71
CA GLU A 51 -12.00 -21.81 -9.17
C GLU A 51 -12.15 -20.30 -8.91
N VAL A 52 -11.33 -19.72 -8.02
CA VAL A 52 -11.25 -18.28 -7.82
C VAL A 52 -10.21 -17.65 -8.75
N VAL A 53 -8.98 -18.18 -8.77
CA VAL A 53 -7.84 -17.52 -9.41
C VAL A 53 -7.97 -17.44 -10.92
N GLN A 54 -8.39 -18.53 -11.56
CA GLN A 54 -8.49 -18.58 -13.02
C GLN A 54 -9.58 -17.61 -13.52
N PRO A 55 -10.84 -17.67 -13.05
CA PRO A 55 -11.87 -16.71 -13.49
C PRO A 55 -11.52 -15.26 -13.16
N LEU A 56 -10.91 -14.98 -12.01
CA LEU A 56 -10.49 -13.62 -11.68
C LEU A 56 -9.44 -13.09 -12.65
N THR A 57 -8.50 -13.92 -13.09
CA THR A 57 -7.47 -13.50 -14.03
C THR A 57 -8.09 -13.28 -15.41
N GLU A 58 -8.90 -14.22 -15.90
CA GLU A 58 -9.54 -14.14 -17.21
C GLU A 58 -10.51 -12.96 -17.34
N GLN A 59 -11.32 -12.69 -16.31
CA GLN A 59 -12.34 -11.64 -16.35
C GLN A 59 -11.78 -10.23 -16.15
N ASN A 60 -10.67 -10.08 -15.42
CA ASN A 60 -10.18 -8.76 -15.01
C ASN A 60 -8.89 -8.33 -15.74
N SER A 61 -8.12 -9.25 -16.33
CA SER A 61 -6.93 -8.90 -17.13
C SER A 61 -7.26 -8.03 -18.36
N PRO A 62 -8.38 -8.26 -19.10
CA PRO A 62 -8.80 -7.36 -20.19
C PRO A 62 -9.14 -5.93 -19.72
N LEU A 63 -9.48 -5.76 -18.44
CA LEU A 63 -9.73 -4.44 -17.83
C LEU A 63 -8.43 -3.76 -17.35
N GLY A 64 -7.27 -4.40 -17.55
CA GLY A 64 -5.99 -3.95 -17.04
C GLY A 64 -5.88 -4.03 -15.52
N ALA A 65 -6.70 -4.87 -14.87
CA ALA A 65 -6.61 -5.14 -13.43
C ALA A 65 -5.81 -6.42 -13.20
N SER A 66 -4.80 -6.33 -12.35
CA SER A 66 -3.89 -7.43 -12.04
C SER A 66 -4.12 -7.96 -10.63
N MET A 67 -3.99 -9.27 -10.47
CA MET A 67 -3.95 -9.86 -9.14
C MET A 67 -2.56 -9.64 -8.55
N SER A 68 -2.53 -9.00 -7.40
CA SER A 68 -1.38 -8.97 -6.53
C SER A 68 -1.45 -10.17 -5.61
N LEU A 69 -0.32 -10.87 -5.51
CA LEU A 69 -0.12 -11.80 -4.43
C LEU A 69 0.06 -10.93 -3.18
N PRO A 70 -0.88 -10.95 -2.22
CA PRO A 70 -0.55 -10.44 -0.90
C PRO A 70 0.63 -11.25 -0.37
N SER A 71 1.19 -10.86 0.77
CA SER A 71 2.29 -11.58 1.42
C SER A 71 1.82 -12.99 1.85
N LEU A 72 1.60 -13.85 0.86
CA LEU A 72 1.15 -15.22 0.96
C LEU A 72 2.28 -15.96 1.65
N ARG A 73 1.96 -16.59 2.77
CA ARG A 73 2.73 -17.72 3.24
C ARG A 73 2.68 -18.73 2.10
N VAL A 74 3.73 -18.78 1.28
CA VAL A 74 3.76 -19.67 0.11
C VAL A 74 3.70 -21.11 0.62
N ASP A 75 2.55 -21.71 0.43
CA ASP A 75 2.34 -23.14 0.27
C ASP A 75 2.56 -23.53 -1.21
N SER A 76 2.58 -24.83 -1.51
CA SER A 76 2.69 -25.36 -2.87
C SER A 76 1.67 -24.74 -3.85
N PHE A 77 0.52 -24.33 -3.32
CA PHE A 77 -0.54 -23.64 -4.06
C PHE A 77 -0.10 -22.27 -4.61
N SER A 78 0.62 -21.48 -3.83
CA SER A 78 1.10 -20.15 -4.24
C SER A 78 2.12 -20.22 -5.40
N LEU A 79 2.84 -21.32 -5.54
CA LEU A 79 3.78 -21.55 -6.64
C LEU A 79 3.03 -21.88 -7.95
N GLU A 80 2.02 -22.75 -7.90
CA GLU A 80 1.18 -23.06 -9.06
C GLU A 80 0.51 -21.80 -9.62
N MET A 81 -0.03 -20.94 -8.73
CA MET A 81 -0.58 -19.63 -9.09
C MET A 81 0.47 -18.69 -9.71
N ALA A 82 1.65 -18.60 -9.11
CA ALA A 82 2.76 -17.75 -9.56
C ALA A 82 3.29 -18.17 -10.94
N THR A 83 3.27 -19.47 -11.25
CA THR A 83 3.62 -20.00 -12.57
C THR A 83 2.49 -19.86 -13.60
N ALA A 84 1.22 -20.01 -13.18
CA ALA A 84 0.06 -19.95 -14.06
C ALA A 84 -0.25 -18.52 -14.51
N ALA A 85 0.00 -17.52 -13.66
CA ALA A 85 -0.30 -16.14 -13.98
C ALA A 85 0.96 -15.38 -14.40
N GLN A 86 1.26 -15.41 -15.71
CA GLN A 86 2.25 -14.51 -16.33
C GLN A 86 1.94 -13.01 -16.06
N HIS A 87 0.71 -12.72 -15.66
CA HIS A 87 0.11 -11.41 -15.41
C HIS A 87 0.23 -10.96 -13.93
N ILE A 88 0.77 -11.79 -13.04
CA ILE A 88 1.06 -11.40 -11.66
C ILE A 88 2.37 -10.61 -11.65
N ARG A 89 2.34 -9.46 -10.97
CA ARG A 89 3.53 -8.64 -10.74
C ARG A 89 4.59 -9.42 -9.95
N LYS A 90 5.66 -9.81 -10.63
CA LYS A 90 6.82 -10.51 -10.04
C LYS A 90 7.67 -9.56 -9.20
N SER A 91 7.23 -9.31 -7.97
CA SER A 91 7.88 -8.39 -7.03
C SER A 91 8.73 -9.16 -5.99
N THR A 92 8.43 -9.02 -4.72
CA THR A 92 9.06 -9.76 -3.62
C THR A 92 8.09 -10.85 -3.17
N PHE A 93 8.51 -12.11 -3.16
CA PHE A 93 7.70 -13.17 -2.57
C PHE A 93 8.01 -13.30 -1.08
N THR A 94 6.98 -13.56 -0.28
CA THR A 94 7.10 -13.69 1.17
C THR A 94 7.02 -15.16 1.55
N PHE A 95 7.78 -15.59 2.54
CA PHE A 95 7.70 -16.93 3.09
C PHE A 95 7.89 -16.86 4.61
N ALA A 96 7.10 -17.61 5.38
CA ALA A 96 7.18 -17.62 6.84
C ALA A 96 7.43 -19.06 7.33
N PRO A 97 8.70 -19.50 7.42
CA PRO A 97 9.03 -20.77 8.04
C PRO A 97 8.79 -20.72 9.56
N GLU A 98 8.76 -19.51 10.14
CA GLU A 98 8.61 -19.20 11.57
C GLU A 98 9.79 -19.67 12.45
N ALA A 99 10.43 -20.79 12.12
CA ALA A 99 11.62 -21.27 12.80
C ALA A 99 12.68 -21.83 11.84
N GLY A 100 13.95 -21.70 12.23
CA GLY A 100 15.11 -22.17 11.45
C GLY A 100 15.24 -23.69 11.42
N SER A 101 15.19 -24.35 12.59
CA SER A 101 15.31 -25.80 12.71
C SER A 101 13.99 -26.54 12.53
N GLN A 102 14.05 -27.80 12.09
CA GLN A 102 12.87 -28.67 12.03
C GLN A 102 12.27 -28.88 13.42
N ARG A 103 13.13 -29.13 14.42
CA ARG A 103 12.72 -29.30 15.83
C ARG A 103 11.84 -28.16 16.32
N MET A 104 12.22 -26.90 16.04
CA MET A 104 11.42 -25.75 16.45
C MET A 104 10.12 -25.62 15.66
N ARG A 105 10.10 -25.98 14.37
CA ARG A 105 8.86 -26.08 13.61
C ARG A 105 7.91 -27.14 14.20
N ASP A 106 8.45 -28.26 14.67
CA ASP A 106 7.66 -29.31 15.33
C ASP A 106 7.11 -28.82 16.69
N ILE A 107 7.93 -28.12 17.49
CA ILE A 107 7.50 -27.50 18.77
C ILE A 107 6.35 -26.51 18.56
N ILE A 108 6.42 -25.63 17.57
CA ILE A 108 5.35 -24.64 17.36
C ILE A 108 4.14 -25.22 16.62
N ASN A 109 4.19 -26.50 16.22
CA ASN A 109 3.22 -27.21 15.39
C ASN A 109 3.06 -26.58 13.99
N LYS A 110 4.18 -26.30 13.33
CA LYS A 110 4.24 -25.86 11.94
C LYS A 110 4.60 -27.05 11.05
N ASN A 111 3.58 -27.58 10.37
CA ASN A 111 3.69 -28.80 9.55
C ASN A 111 4.31 -28.48 8.18
N ILE A 112 5.58 -28.06 8.18
CA ILE A 112 6.37 -27.86 6.97
C ILE A 112 7.82 -28.30 7.20
N SER A 113 8.30 -29.14 6.28
CA SER A 113 9.66 -29.64 6.30
C SER A 113 10.64 -28.63 5.69
N GLU A 114 11.91 -28.75 6.07
CA GLU A 114 12.98 -27.97 5.42
C GLU A 114 13.04 -28.22 3.90
N GLN A 115 12.77 -29.46 3.47
CA GLN A 115 12.79 -29.85 2.06
C GLN A 115 11.70 -29.12 1.28
N GLU A 116 10.48 -29.03 1.84
CA GLU A 116 9.37 -28.29 1.23
C GLU A 116 9.66 -26.79 1.15
N ILE A 117 10.27 -26.21 2.19
CA ILE A 117 10.70 -24.79 2.20
C ILE A 117 11.68 -24.55 1.04
N ARG A 118 12.73 -25.37 0.95
CA ARG A 118 13.78 -25.24 -0.07
C ARG A 118 13.23 -25.46 -1.48
N TYR A 119 12.34 -26.44 -1.65
CA TYR A 119 11.67 -26.72 -2.92
C TYR A 119 10.83 -25.52 -3.37
N ALA A 120 9.94 -25.01 -2.51
CA ALA A 120 9.08 -23.88 -2.84
C ALA A 120 9.87 -22.62 -3.24
N ILE A 121 10.93 -22.30 -2.49
CA ILE A 121 11.81 -21.16 -2.79
C ILE A 121 12.55 -21.36 -4.12
N SER A 122 13.09 -22.56 -4.35
CA SER A 122 13.81 -22.90 -5.58
C SER A 122 12.95 -22.77 -6.83
N GLU A 123 11.72 -23.31 -6.79
CA GLU A 123 10.77 -23.19 -7.89
C GLU A 123 10.33 -21.74 -8.12
N THR A 124 10.09 -20.98 -7.04
CA THR A 124 9.73 -19.55 -7.16
C THR A 124 10.85 -18.74 -7.82
N TYR A 125 12.10 -19.05 -7.48
CA TYR A 125 13.28 -18.46 -8.12
C TYR A 125 13.40 -18.86 -9.61
N ARG A 126 13.13 -20.13 -9.96
CA ARG A 126 13.05 -20.59 -11.36
C ARG A 126 11.97 -19.85 -12.15
N ALA A 127 10.83 -19.56 -11.53
CA ALA A 127 9.72 -18.81 -12.11
C ALA A 127 10.02 -17.31 -12.34
N GLY A 128 11.16 -16.82 -11.85
CA GLY A 128 11.72 -15.50 -12.17
C GLY A 128 11.68 -14.47 -11.04
N TRP A 129 11.22 -14.83 -9.84
CA TRP A 129 11.31 -13.94 -8.68
C TRP A 129 12.75 -13.82 -8.20
N GLN A 130 13.17 -12.59 -7.91
CA GLN A 130 14.56 -12.28 -7.53
C GLN A 130 14.68 -11.75 -6.10
N ALA A 131 13.56 -11.49 -5.43
CA ALA A 131 13.53 -10.98 -4.06
C ALA A 131 12.64 -11.85 -3.17
N LEU A 132 13.19 -12.26 -2.03
CA LEU A 132 12.56 -13.08 -1.01
C LEU A 132 12.47 -12.30 0.31
N LYS A 133 11.29 -12.28 0.94
CA LYS A 133 11.11 -11.82 2.32
C LYS A 133 10.82 -13.01 3.22
N LEU A 134 11.68 -13.26 4.22
CA LEU A 134 11.50 -14.35 5.17
C LEU A 134 11.04 -13.83 6.52
N TYR A 135 10.11 -14.52 7.17
CA TYR A 135 9.67 -14.24 8.54
C TYR A 135 10.03 -15.41 9.45
N LEU A 136 10.92 -15.15 10.39
CA LEU A 136 11.36 -16.10 11.41
C LEU A 136 11.17 -15.48 12.79
N MET A 137 11.12 -16.32 13.81
CA MET A 137 10.97 -15.93 15.19
C MET A 137 12.18 -16.36 16.02
N ILE A 138 12.42 -15.63 17.11
CA ILE A 138 13.36 -15.99 18.18
C ILE A 138 12.64 -15.97 19.53
N GLY A 139 13.23 -16.65 20.51
CA GLY A 139 12.67 -16.74 21.87
C GLY A 139 11.44 -17.63 21.97
N LEU A 140 11.26 -18.53 21.00
CA LEU A 140 10.20 -19.53 21.05
C LEU A 140 10.42 -20.46 22.26
N PRO A 141 9.35 -21.03 22.85
CA PRO A 141 9.48 -21.95 23.97
C PRO A 141 10.44 -23.11 23.67
N ASN A 142 11.33 -23.40 24.62
CA ASN A 142 12.36 -24.44 24.52
C ASN A 142 13.39 -24.24 23.39
N GLU A 143 13.52 -23.05 22.81
CA GLU A 143 14.55 -22.71 21.81
C GLU A 143 15.96 -22.76 22.42
N THR A 144 16.90 -23.43 21.74
CA THR A 144 18.31 -23.43 22.11
C THR A 144 19.14 -22.55 21.17
N HIS A 145 20.41 -22.32 21.51
CA HIS A 145 21.30 -21.56 20.64
C HIS A 145 21.48 -22.23 19.27
N GLU A 146 21.52 -23.57 19.23
CA GLU A 146 21.60 -24.34 17.98
C GLU A 146 20.44 -24.06 17.03
N ASP A 147 19.23 -23.80 17.53
CA ASP A 147 18.09 -23.44 16.68
C ASP A 147 18.24 -22.03 16.09
N VAL A 148 18.85 -21.11 16.85
CA VAL A 148 19.18 -19.76 16.35
C VAL A 148 20.27 -19.86 15.28
N VAL A 149 21.26 -20.74 15.46
CA VAL A 149 22.26 -21.06 14.42
C VAL A 149 21.59 -21.66 13.18
N ALA A 150 20.60 -22.55 13.36
CA ALA A 150 19.88 -23.18 12.25
C ALA A 150 19.12 -22.18 11.36
N ILE A 151 18.76 -20.99 11.88
CA ILE A 151 18.25 -19.88 11.04
C ILE A 151 19.30 -19.47 10.01
N VAL A 152 20.56 -19.36 10.42
CA VAL A 152 21.69 -19.02 9.55
C VAL A 152 21.92 -20.11 8.51
N ASP A 153 21.91 -21.38 8.95
CA ASP A 153 22.13 -22.54 8.08
C ASP A 153 21.03 -22.69 7.01
N LEU A 154 19.77 -22.43 7.38
CA LEU A 154 18.65 -22.43 6.44
C LEU A 154 18.85 -21.38 5.34
N ILE A 155 19.26 -20.16 5.71
CA ILE A 155 19.53 -19.08 4.76
C ILE A 155 20.70 -19.43 3.84
N ASP A 156 21.79 -19.97 4.37
CA ASP A 156 22.93 -20.41 3.56
C ASP A 156 22.54 -21.50 2.56
N THR A 157 21.71 -22.44 2.99
CA THR A 157 21.20 -23.52 2.13
C THR A 157 20.31 -22.97 1.01
N ILE A 158 19.39 -22.06 1.33
CA ILE A 158 18.55 -21.38 0.32
C ILE A 158 19.40 -20.64 -0.71
N LYS A 159 20.42 -19.91 -0.28
CA LYS A 159 21.32 -19.19 -1.19
C LYS A 159 22.08 -20.14 -2.11
N ARG A 160 22.61 -21.25 -1.56
CA ARG A 160 23.31 -22.27 -2.35
C ARG A 160 22.40 -22.87 -3.42
N ASP A 161 21.16 -23.20 -3.08
CA ASP A 161 20.19 -23.76 -4.03
C ASP A 161 19.89 -22.77 -5.17
N CYS A 162 19.64 -21.50 -4.84
CA CYS A 162 19.38 -20.46 -5.83
C CYS A 162 20.62 -20.16 -6.70
N ASP A 163 21.83 -20.19 -6.12
CA ASP A 163 23.08 -20.03 -6.86
C ASP A 163 23.35 -21.21 -7.81
N ALA A 164 23.01 -22.44 -7.41
CA ALA A 164 23.10 -23.62 -8.28
C ALA A 164 22.16 -23.47 -9.49
N ILE A 165 20.92 -23.03 -9.27
CA ILE A 165 19.97 -22.72 -10.35
C ILE A 165 20.50 -21.61 -11.27
N ARG A 166 21.08 -20.55 -10.69
CA ARG A 166 21.66 -19.43 -11.43
C ARG A 166 22.82 -19.85 -12.34
N ARG A 167 23.70 -20.74 -11.85
CA ARG A 167 24.87 -21.24 -12.60
C ARG A 167 24.48 -22.21 -13.73
N ALA A 168 23.38 -22.93 -13.58
CA ALA A 168 22.86 -23.84 -14.59
C ALA A 168 22.07 -23.12 -15.71
N ASP A 169 21.71 -21.85 -15.52
CA ASP A 169 20.92 -21.08 -16.47
C ASP A 169 21.78 -20.51 -17.61
N PRO A 170 21.47 -20.80 -18.90
CA PRO A 170 22.16 -20.21 -20.05
C PRO A 170 22.13 -18.68 -20.10
N ARG A 171 21.13 -18.04 -19.47
CA ARG A 171 21.03 -16.59 -19.28
C ARG A 171 20.97 -16.29 -17.78
N PRO A 172 22.12 -16.14 -17.11
CA PRO A 172 22.18 -16.11 -15.66
C PRO A 172 21.37 -14.94 -15.08
N ARG A 173 20.41 -15.29 -14.22
CA ARG A 173 19.61 -14.33 -13.44
C ARG A 173 20.47 -13.64 -12.37
N PRO A 174 20.08 -12.45 -11.86
CA PRO A 174 20.72 -11.85 -10.69
C PRO A 174 20.62 -12.77 -9.46
N PRO A 175 21.59 -12.72 -8.52
CA PRO A 175 21.49 -13.44 -7.26
C PRO A 175 20.22 -13.10 -6.48
N ILE A 176 19.66 -14.07 -5.75
CA ILE A 176 18.49 -13.85 -4.91
C ILE A 176 18.78 -12.82 -3.81
N ARG A 177 17.91 -11.81 -3.71
CA ARG A 177 17.93 -10.82 -2.63
C ARG A 177 17.04 -11.28 -1.48
N ILE A 178 17.62 -11.51 -0.31
CA ILE A 178 16.87 -11.96 0.87
C ILE A 178 16.73 -10.81 1.88
N ASN A 179 15.49 -10.57 2.30
CA ASN A 179 15.13 -9.69 3.41
C ASN A 179 14.57 -10.54 4.56
N LEU A 180 15.35 -10.73 5.62
CA LEU A 180 14.93 -11.46 6.81
C LEU A 180 14.22 -10.51 7.79
N THR A 181 13.04 -10.92 8.25
CA THR A 181 12.29 -10.26 9.32
C THR A 181 12.29 -11.18 10.53
N ILE A 182 12.74 -10.68 11.68
CA ILE A 182 12.84 -11.44 12.93
C ILE A 182 11.86 -10.84 13.93
N SER A 183 10.90 -11.64 14.37
CA SER A 183 9.99 -11.27 15.46
C SER A 183 10.36 -11.99 16.74
N THR A 184 10.11 -11.38 17.89
CA THR A 184 10.27 -12.03 19.19
C THR A 184 8.98 -12.76 19.54
N PHE A 185 9.08 -13.95 20.13
CA PHE A 185 7.91 -14.64 20.67
C PHE A 185 7.20 -13.78 21.73
N VAL A 186 5.88 -13.70 21.63
CA VAL A 186 5.03 -13.00 22.59
C VAL A 186 3.92 -13.98 23.01
N PRO A 187 3.82 -14.35 24.30
CA PRO A 187 2.74 -15.19 24.78
C PRO A 187 1.41 -14.43 24.69
N LYS A 188 0.40 -15.07 24.10
CA LYS A 188 -0.91 -14.47 23.86
C LYS A 188 -2.01 -15.24 24.57
N PRO A 189 -3.13 -14.60 24.93
CA PRO A 189 -4.31 -15.29 25.43
C PRO A 189 -4.90 -16.29 24.42
N HIS A 190 -5.58 -17.31 24.95
CA HIS A 190 -6.35 -18.32 24.20
C HIS A 190 -5.53 -19.15 23.22
N VAL A 191 -4.23 -19.32 23.48
CA VAL A 191 -3.35 -20.23 22.74
C VAL A 191 -2.60 -21.16 23.69
N PRO A 192 -2.13 -22.34 23.21
CA PRO A 192 -1.37 -23.28 24.04
C PRO A 192 -0.18 -22.63 24.75
N PHE A 193 0.55 -21.73 24.08
CA PHE A 193 1.73 -21.09 24.66
C PHE A 193 1.43 -19.90 25.59
N GLN A 194 0.17 -19.67 25.98
CA GLN A 194 -0.22 -18.56 26.85
C GLN A 194 0.43 -18.59 28.25
N TRP A 195 0.87 -19.77 28.70
CA TRP A 195 1.57 -19.96 29.98
C TRP A 195 3.09 -19.89 29.87
N ARG A 196 3.65 -19.87 28.67
CA ARG A 196 5.11 -19.87 28.46
C ARG A 196 5.68 -18.47 28.72
N ALA A 197 6.92 -18.44 29.21
CA ALA A 197 7.67 -17.20 29.36
C ALA A 197 8.14 -16.68 27.99
N GLN A 198 8.29 -15.37 27.89
CA GLN A 198 9.10 -14.71 26.87
C GLN A 198 10.53 -14.55 27.41
N ASP A 199 11.52 -14.72 26.54
CA ASP A 199 12.93 -14.41 26.82
C ASP A 199 13.14 -13.03 27.46
N THR A 200 14.21 -12.88 28.23
CA THR A 200 14.60 -11.59 28.82
C THR A 200 15.14 -10.61 27.76
N LEU A 201 15.22 -9.33 28.12
CA LEU A 201 15.79 -8.30 27.25
C LEU A 201 17.23 -8.65 26.82
N GLU A 202 18.02 -9.22 27.73
CA GLU A 202 19.39 -9.64 27.50
C GLU A 202 19.46 -10.79 26.49
N GLU A 203 18.62 -11.81 26.64
CA GLU A 203 18.55 -12.97 25.75
C GLU A 203 18.10 -12.56 24.34
N ILE A 204 17.04 -11.74 24.24
CA ILE A 204 16.56 -11.19 22.97
C ILE A 204 17.67 -10.38 22.29
N THR A 205 18.35 -9.51 23.05
CA THR A 205 19.44 -8.67 22.52
C THR A 205 20.58 -9.54 21.99
N ALA A 206 20.99 -10.56 22.74
CA ALA A 206 22.07 -11.46 22.34
C ALA A 206 21.72 -12.21 21.03
N LYS A 207 20.50 -12.75 20.93
CA LYS A 207 20.02 -13.46 19.73
C LYS A 207 19.91 -12.53 18.52
N GLN A 208 19.35 -11.32 18.68
CA GLN A 208 19.26 -10.33 17.61
C GLN A 208 20.65 -9.90 17.13
N GLN A 209 21.58 -9.59 18.04
CA GLN A 209 22.94 -9.17 17.70
C GLN A 209 23.69 -10.28 16.94
N TYR A 210 23.56 -11.53 17.39
CA TYR A 210 24.13 -12.68 16.70
C TYR A 210 23.63 -12.74 15.24
N LEU A 211 22.31 -12.69 15.03
CA LEU A 211 21.72 -12.76 13.70
C LEU A 211 22.09 -11.54 12.84
N PHE A 212 22.17 -10.33 13.39
CA PHE A 212 22.65 -9.16 12.64
C PHE A 212 24.08 -9.33 12.11
N VAL A 213 24.98 -9.85 12.95
CA VAL A 213 26.38 -10.10 12.57
C VAL A 213 26.47 -11.18 11.50
N GLU A 214 25.79 -12.31 11.70
CA GLU A 214 25.86 -13.44 10.77
C GLU A 214 25.20 -13.14 9.41
N MET A 215 24.07 -12.43 9.41
CA MET A 215 23.36 -12.07 8.17
C MET A 215 24.08 -10.98 7.38
N LYS A 216 24.77 -10.05 8.06
CA LYS A 216 25.61 -9.03 7.39
C LYS A 216 26.74 -9.66 6.59
N LYS A 217 27.40 -10.70 7.14
CA LYS A 217 28.44 -11.48 6.41
C LYS A 217 27.91 -12.11 5.12
N ARG A 218 26.59 -12.35 5.06
CA ARG A 218 25.89 -12.99 3.94
C ARG A 218 25.17 -11.99 3.02
N GLY A 219 25.30 -10.68 3.25
CA GLY A 219 24.61 -9.66 2.46
C GLY A 219 23.08 -9.76 2.54
N VAL A 220 22.55 -10.30 3.64
CA VAL A 220 21.11 -10.42 3.90
C VAL A 220 20.66 -9.20 4.70
N LYS A 221 19.62 -8.51 4.24
CA LYS A 221 19.03 -7.40 5.01
C LYS A 221 18.19 -7.99 6.13
N VAL A 222 18.40 -7.53 7.36
CA VAL A 222 17.64 -7.97 8.53
C VAL A 222 16.83 -6.80 9.08
N ASN A 223 15.56 -7.04 9.36
CA ASN A 223 14.71 -6.16 10.15
C ASN A 223 14.23 -6.95 11.37
N ALA A 224 14.63 -6.55 12.58
CA ALA A 224 14.14 -7.17 13.81
C ALA A 224 13.06 -6.29 14.44
N HIS A 225 12.07 -6.90 15.10
CA HIS A 225 11.14 -6.16 15.95
C HIS A 225 11.89 -5.50 17.10
N ASP A 226 11.41 -4.32 17.51
CA ASP A 226 11.96 -3.63 18.66
C ASP A 226 11.78 -4.48 19.93
N LYS A 227 12.87 -4.66 20.66
CA LYS A 227 12.95 -5.54 21.82
C LYS A 227 12.15 -5.00 23.02
N HIS A 228 12.13 -3.68 23.22
CA HIS A 228 11.37 -3.06 24.31
C HIS A 228 9.87 -3.14 24.01
N THR A 229 9.47 -2.84 22.77
CA THR A 229 8.10 -3.01 22.29
C THR A 229 7.64 -4.46 22.45
N SER A 230 8.49 -5.44 22.09
CA SER A 230 8.14 -6.87 22.22
C SER A 230 7.89 -7.30 23.67
N ILE A 231 8.61 -6.73 24.64
CA ILE A 231 8.39 -6.97 26.08
C ILE A 231 7.08 -6.32 26.53
N LEU A 232 6.86 -5.06 26.14
CA LEU A 232 5.61 -4.35 26.44
C LEU A 232 4.40 -5.08 25.85
N GLU A 233 4.50 -5.61 24.63
CA GLU A 233 3.47 -6.45 24.01
C GLU A 233 3.18 -7.71 24.84
N ALA A 234 4.19 -8.38 25.40
CA ALA A 234 3.99 -9.54 26.26
C ALA A 234 3.31 -9.16 27.59
N VAL A 235 3.72 -8.05 28.19
CA VAL A 235 3.11 -7.52 29.42
C VAL A 235 1.63 -7.20 29.18
N LEU A 236 1.32 -6.44 28.14
CA LEU A 236 -0.05 -6.07 27.80
C LEU A 236 -0.90 -7.27 27.36
N SER A 237 -0.33 -8.21 26.59
CA SER A 237 -1.02 -9.42 26.15
C SER A 237 -1.44 -10.31 27.32
N ARG A 238 -0.62 -10.34 28.39
CA ARG A 238 -0.92 -11.09 29.61
C ARG A 238 -1.53 -10.24 30.72
N GLY A 239 -2.00 -9.04 30.39
CA GLY A 239 -2.46 -8.06 31.34
C GLY A 239 -3.69 -8.46 32.15
N ASP A 240 -3.71 -8.07 33.41
CA ASP A 240 -4.90 -8.04 34.27
C ASP A 240 -5.35 -6.59 34.55
N ARG A 241 -6.38 -6.42 35.39
CA ARG A 241 -6.93 -5.10 35.76
C ARG A 241 -5.88 -4.13 36.36
N ARG A 242 -4.77 -4.63 36.90
CA ARG A 242 -3.70 -3.81 37.49
C ARG A 242 -2.99 -2.98 36.42
N LEU A 243 -2.86 -3.51 35.20
CA LEU A 243 -2.22 -2.81 34.09
C LEU A 243 -3.01 -1.60 33.60
N CYS A 244 -4.32 -1.53 33.84
CA CYS A 244 -5.11 -0.35 33.51
C CYS A 244 -4.55 0.93 34.14
N ARG A 245 -4.03 0.84 35.38
CA ARG A 245 -3.38 1.97 36.06
C ARG A 245 -2.07 2.34 35.38
N MET A 246 -1.28 1.36 34.98
CA MET A 246 -0.02 1.56 34.26
C MET A 246 -0.24 2.22 32.90
N VAL A 247 -1.21 1.74 32.11
CA VAL A 247 -1.54 2.31 30.79
C VAL A 247 -2.00 3.76 30.92
N LYS A 248 -2.93 4.04 31.87
CA LYS A 248 -3.34 5.41 32.17
C LYS A 248 -2.15 6.27 32.57
N ARG A 249 -1.25 5.74 33.40
CA ARG A 249 -0.08 6.48 33.87
C ARG A 249 0.93 6.75 32.75
N ALA A 250 1.17 5.78 31.87
CA ALA A 250 2.03 5.96 30.70
C ALA A 250 1.50 7.09 29.81
N TRP A 251 0.19 7.13 29.58
CA TRP A 251 -0.45 8.24 28.85
C TRP A 251 -0.28 9.60 29.55
N GLU A 252 -0.50 9.68 30.87
CA GLU A 252 -0.26 10.91 31.65
C GLU A 252 1.19 11.39 31.59
N LEU A 253 2.14 10.46 31.43
CA LEU A 253 3.56 10.72 31.26
C LEU A 253 3.94 11.06 29.81
N GLY A 254 2.99 11.00 28.87
CA GLY A 254 3.13 11.41 27.48
C GLY A 254 3.27 10.27 26.46
N ALA A 255 3.02 9.01 26.83
CA ALA A 255 3.02 7.90 25.86
C ALA A 255 1.97 8.15 24.76
N ALA A 256 2.42 8.23 23.51
CA ALA A 256 1.59 8.44 22.33
C ALA A 256 2.35 7.97 21.08
N HIS A 257 1.64 7.34 20.14
CA HIS A 257 2.21 6.82 18.89
C HIS A 257 3.35 5.79 19.07
N ASP A 258 3.31 4.99 20.14
CA ASP A 258 4.35 3.99 20.46
C ASP A 258 4.52 2.88 19.40
N ALA A 259 3.58 2.73 18.48
CA ALA A 259 3.72 1.81 17.34
C ALA A 259 4.78 2.26 16.31
N TRP A 260 5.17 3.54 16.32
CA TRP A 260 6.21 4.11 15.46
C TRP A 260 7.51 4.22 16.24
N SER A 261 8.56 3.58 15.74
CA SER A 261 9.87 3.49 16.42
C SER A 261 10.48 4.84 16.81
N GLU A 262 10.21 5.88 16.02
CA GLU A 262 10.67 7.26 16.22
C GLU A 262 9.94 7.99 17.37
N HIS A 263 8.81 7.45 17.83
CA HIS A 263 8.00 8.00 18.91
C HIS A 263 7.97 7.11 20.16
N HIS A 264 8.37 5.85 20.03
CA HIS A 264 8.41 4.91 21.15
C HIS A 264 9.41 5.34 22.22
N ARG A 265 8.91 5.48 23.46
CA ARG A 265 9.68 5.91 24.64
C ARG A 265 9.58 4.86 25.76
N PRO A 266 10.44 3.82 25.73
CA PRO A 266 10.43 2.74 26.72
C PRO A 266 10.49 3.23 28.17
N GLU A 267 11.23 4.30 28.42
CA GLU A 267 11.43 4.90 29.74
C GLU A 267 10.12 5.39 30.38
N ILE A 268 9.14 5.80 29.57
CA ILE A 268 7.82 6.21 30.07
C ILE A 268 7.07 5.00 30.63
N TRP A 269 7.14 3.86 29.93
CA TRP A 269 6.48 2.63 30.34
C TRP A 269 7.14 2.01 31.57
N GLU A 270 8.47 2.01 31.64
CA GLU A 270 9.22 1.58 32.83
C GLU A 270 8.87 2.44 34.06
N ARG A 271 8.83 3.77 33.88
CA ARG A 271 8.42 4.68 34.95
C ARG A 271 6.97 4.47 35.37
N ALA A 272 6.05 4.29 34.42
CA ALA A 272 4.65 4.01 34.72
C ALA A 272 4.48 2.70 35.50
N ALA A 273 5.26 1.67 35.15
CA ALA A 273 5.26 0.39 35.85
C ALA A 273 5.74 0.54 37.30
N GLN A 274 6.85 1.26 37.51
CA GLN A 274 7.38 1.57 38.84
C GLN A 274 6.37 2.35 39.70
N GLU A 275 5.80 3.43 39.17
CA GLU A 275 4.85 4.28 39.91
C GLU A 275 3.52 3.57 40.23
N THR A 276 3.15 2.52 39.48
CA THR A 276 1.90 1.77 39.69
C THR A 276 2.10 0.39 40.34
N GLY A 277 3.35 -0.01 40.59
CA GLY A 277 3.73 -1.29 41.17
C GLY A 277 3.50 -2.48 40.24
N VAL A 278 3.55 -2.29 38.92
CA VAL A 278 3.46 -3.36 37.93
C VAL A 278 4.86 -3.95 37.68
N ASP A 279 4.99 -5.26 37.84
CA ASP A 279 6.24 -5.98 37.57
C ASP A 279 6.24 -6.58 36.16
N PHE A 280 7.10 -6.06 35.29
CA PHE A 280 7.25 -6.56 33.92
C PHE A 280 7.75 -8.01 33.90
N ALA A 281 8.63 -8.41 34.82
CA ALA A 281 9.19 -9.75 34.83
C ALA A 281 8.12 -10.81 35.13
N PHE A 282 7.18 -10.50 36.02
CA PHE A 282 6.01 -11.35 36.27
C PHE A 282 5.16 -11.58 35.00
N TYR A 283 4.88 -10.53 34.23
CA TYR A 283 4.03 -10.62 33.02
C TYR A 283 4.77 -10.97 31.73
N ALA A 284 6.10 -10.88 31.66
CA ALA A 284 6.89 -11.17 30.45
C ALA A 284 7.76 -12.42 30.60
N HIS A 285 8.48 -12.57 31.72
CA HIS A 285 9.55 -13.57 31.83
C HIS A 285 9.18 -14.77 32.71
N THR A 286 7.96 -14.82 33.22
CA THR A 286 7.51 -15.90 34.09
C THR A 286 6.67 -16.92 33.34
N LYS A 287 6.95 -18.22 33.55
CA LYS A 287 6.07 -19.32 33.17
C LYS A 287 4.95 -19.42 34.20
N TRP A 288 3.70 -19.42 33.74
CA TRP A 288 2.53 -19.51 34.63
C TRP A 288 2.07 -20.96 34.82
N ASP A 289 1.43 -21.23 35.95
CA ASP A 289 0.83 -22.54 36.23
C ASP A 289 -0.46 -22.73 35.43
N TYR A 290 -0.73 -23.96 34.99
CA TYR A 290 -1.98 -24.30 34.29
C TYR A 290 -3.22 -24.15 35.19
N GLU A 291 -3.06 -24.35 36.49
CA GLU A 291 -4.16 -24.29 37.47
C GLU A 291 -4.54 -22.85 37.84
N TRP A 292 -3.71 -21.86 37.49
CA TRP A 292 -4.01 -20.46 37.77
C TRP A 292 -5.25 -20.00 37.00
N THR A 293 -6.06 -19.17 37.65
CA THR A 293 -7.13 -18.42 36.98
C THR A 293 -6.51 -17.27 36.19
N LEU A 294 -6.71 -17.27 34.88
CA LEU A 294 -6.15 -16.28 33.97
C LEU A 294 -7.10 -15.07 33.83
N PRO A 295 -6.59 -13.85 33.57
CA PRO A 295 -7.43 -12.66 33.44
C PRO A 295 -8.50 -12.76 32.35
N TRP A 296 -8.23 -13.53 31.29
CA TRP A 296 -9.12 -13.77 30.16
C TRP A 296 -9.94 -15.07 30.29
N ASP A 297 -9.86 -15.80 31.40
CA ASP A 297 -10.72 -16.98 31.62
C ASP A 297 -12.22 -16.60 31.67
N ILE A 298 -12.54 -15.31 31.83
CA ILE A 298 -13.91 -14.77 31.73
C ILE A 298 -14.43 -14.66 30.28
N ILE A 299 -13.55 -14.79 29.28
CA ILE A 299 -13.87 -14.66 27.86
C ILE A 299 -14.00 -16.08 27.28
N ASP A 300 -15.19 -16.41 26.80
CA ASP A 300 -15.41 -17.67 26.10
C ASP A 300 -14.98 -17.55 24.63
N SER A 301 -13.85 -18.17 24.29
CA SER A 301 -13.39 -18.32 22.90
C SER A 301 -13.89 -19.61 22.24
N GLY A 302 -14.68 -20.42 22.95
CA GLY A 302 -15.12 -21.75 22.57
C GLY A 302 -14.07 -22.85 22.67
N ILE A 303 -12.82 -22.50 22.97
CA ILE A 303 -11.74 -23.46 23.17
C ILE A 303 -11.56 -23.73 24.66
N THR A 304 -11.64 -25.01 25.01
CA THR A 304 -11.46 -25.46 26.39
C THR A 304 -10.02 -25.29 26.85
N LYS A 305 -9.85 -24.83 28.10
CA LYS A 305 -8.54 -24.75 28.78
C LYS A 305 -7.80 -26.09 28.76
N ARG A 306 -8.53 -27.20 28.96
CA ARG A 306 -7.99 -28.57 28.89
C ARG A 306 -7.32 -28.87 27.55
N HIS A 307 -7.90 -28.43 26.44
CA HIS A 307 -7.30 -28.61 25.11
C HIS A 307 -6.00 -27.81 24.97
N LEU A 308 -5.99 -26.54 25.39
CA LEU A 308 -4.81 -25.68 25.34
C LEU A 308 -3.64 -26.24 26.17
N VAL A 309 -3.91 -26.72 27.39
CA VAL A 309 -2.90 -27.36 28.25
C VAL A 309 -2.37 -28.64 27.61
N ARG A 310 -3.25 -29.46 27.00
CA ARG A 310 -2.82 -30.68 26.34
C ARG A 310 -1.91 -30.39 25.14
N ASP A 311 -2.26 -29.41 24.31
CA ASP A 311 -1.45 -29.06 23.14
C ASP A 311 -0.11 -28.40 23.51
N ASP A 312 -0.05 -27.65 24.61
CA ASP A 312 1.23 -27.14 25.14
C ASP A 312 2.14 -28.29 25.59
N LYS A 313 1.62 -29.31 26.30
CA LYS A 313 2.40 -30.49 26.70
C LYS A 313 2.90 -31.31 25.52
N LEU A 314 2.08 -31.47 24.48
CA LEU A 314 2.49 -32.14 23.24
C LEU A 314 3.67 -31.45 22.54
N SER A 315 3.88 -30.14 22.79
CA SER A 315 5.05 -29.43 22.26
C SER A 315 6.36 -29.88 22.90
N ASP A 316 6.35 -30.25 24.18
CA ASP A 316 7.53 -30.76 24.88
C ASP A 316 7.90 -32.17 24.38
N GLU A 317 6.93 -32.92 23.84
CA GLU A 317 7.10 -34.24 23.23
C GLU A 317 7.42 -34.19 21.72
N LEU A 318 7.57 -32.99 21.14
CA LEU A 318 7.73 -32.77 19.69
C LEU A 318 6.60 -33.36 18.83
N TYR A 319 5.43 -33.59 19.42
CA TYR A 319 4.32 -34.19 18.72
C TYR A 319 3.59 -33.14 17.88
N GLN A 320 3.37 -33.44 16.60
CA GLN A 320 2.63 -32.57 15.68
C GLN A 320 1.16 -33.02 15.58
N ASN A 321 0.27 -32.04 15.72
CA ASN A 321 -1.17 -32.24 15.52
C ASN A 321 -1.53 -31.84 14.09
N ASP A 322 -2.14 -32.78 13.35
CA ASP A 322 -2.77 -32.52 12.06
C ASP A 322 -3.97 -31.56 12.17
N HIS A 323 -4.40 -31.00 11.04
CA HIS A 323 -5.60 -30.18 10.99
C HIS A 323 -6.85 -30.98 11.46
N CYS A 324 -7.76 -30.31 12.16
CA CYS A 324 -8.92 -30.95 12.77
C CYS A 324 -9.94 -31.54 11.76
N SER A 325 -9.83 -31.16 10.49
CA SER A 325 -10.57 -31.80 9.37
C SER A 325 -10.17 -33.26 9.12
N LYS A 326 -8.92 -33.64 9.44
CA LYS A 326 -8.47 -35.04 9.34
C LYS A 326 -8.84 -35.83 10.59
N LYS A 327 -8.69 -35.21 11.76
CA LYS A 327 -8.92 -35.83 13.06
C LYS A 327 -9.33 -34.78 14.09
N CYS A 328 -10.48 -34.97 14.72
CA CYS A 328 -10.92 -34.08 15.79
C CYS A 328 -9.98 -34.19 17.02
N TRP A 329 -9.48 -33.05 17.49
CA TRP A 329 -8.64 -32.95 18.69
C TRP A 329 -9.41 -32.54 19.94
N GLY A 330 -10.74 -32.41 19.87
CA GLY A 330 -11.58 -32.07 21.01
C GLY A 330 -11.28 -30.70 21.60
N CYS A 331 -11.17 -29.66 20.77
CA CYS A 331 -10.95 -28.30 21.25
C CYS A 331 -12.15 -27.75 22.05
N GLY A 332 -13.37 -28.20 21.73
CA GLY A 332 -14.62 -27.78 22.36
C GLY A 332 -15.54 -27.03 21.41
N VAL A 333 -14.99 -26.27 20.46
CA VAL A 333 -15.71 -25.30 19.62
C VAL A 333 -16.96 -25.90 18.97
N CYS A 334 -16.80 -26.93 18.14
CA CYS A 334 -17.91 -27.51 17.38
C CYS A 334 -18.99 -28.13 18.28
N PHE A 335 -18.58 -28.78 19.38
CA PHE A 335 -19.50 -29.50 20.26
C PHE A 335 -20.24 -28.57 21.23
N LEU A 336 -19.55 -27.58 21.81
CA LEU A 336 -20.12 -26.68 22.81
C LEU A 336 -21.02 -25.60 22.19
N HIS A 337 -20.75 -25.20 20.96
CA HIS A 337 -21.50 -24.14 20.28
C HIS A 337 -22.41 -24.65 19.16
N ASP A 338 -22.46 -25.97 18.92
CA ASP A 338 -23.23 -26.58 17.82
C ASP A 338 -22.91 -25.95 16.45
N VAL A 339 -21.61 -25.84 16.16
CA VAL A 339 -21.08 -25.25 14.91
C VAL A 339 -20.20 -26.25 14.18
N HIS A 340 -20.03 -26.06 12.87
CA HIS A 340 -19.18 -26.90 12.03
C HIS A 340 -18.35 -26.05 11.07
N HIS A 341 -17.35 -26.67 10.44
CA HIS A 341 -16.61 -26.06 9.35
C HIS A 341 -17.53 -25.83 8.16
N ASP A 342 -17.55 -24.61 7.64
CA ASP A 342 -18.26 -24.26 6.41
C ASP A 342 -17.20 -24.08 5.31
N LEU A 343 -16.95 -25.16 4.56
CA LEU A 343 -16.00 -25.16 3.46
C LEU A 343 -16.77 -24.94 2.17
N ALA A 344 -16.71 -23.69 1.68
CA ALA A 344 -17.17 -23.28 0.36
C ALA A 344 -18.64 -23.64 0.07
N GLY A 345 -19.52 -23.45 1.05
CA GLY A 345 -20.97 -23.64 0.90
C GLY A 345 -21.41 -25.11 0.80
N LYS A 346 -20.50 -26.07 0.97
CA LYS A 346 -20.87 -27.47 1.21
C LYS A 346 -20.90 -27.70 2.72
N ALA A 347 -22.11 -27.80 3.29
CA ALA A 347 -22.29 -28.43 4.59
C ALA A 347 -21.69 -29.84 4.47
N LEU A 348 -20.59 -30.10 5.19
CA LEU A 348 -19.94 -31.39 5.13
C LEU A 348 -20.79 -32.41 5.89
N ASP A 349 -21.62 -33.17 5.18
CA ASP A 349 -21.96 -34.51 5.65
C ASP A 349 -20.65 -35.30 5.84
N LYS A 350 -20.59 -36.09 6.91
CA LYS A 350 -19.40 -36.83 7.40
C LYS A 350 -18.47 -37.23 6.25
N ILE A 351 -17.35 -36.52 6.13
CA ILE A 351 -16.41 -36.70 5.02
C ILE A 351 -15.78 -38.09 5.12
N ASP A 352 -15.87 -38.84 4.02
CA ASP A 352 -14.99 -39.97 3.74
C ASP A 352 -13.72 -39.46 3.05
N CYS A 353 -12.57 -39.70 3.71
CA CYS A 353 -11.26 -39.13 3.39
C CYS A 353 -10.36 -40.11 2.62
N SER A 354 -10.83 -40.67 1.50
CA SER A 354 -10.04 -41.60 0.70
C SER A 354 -9.95 -41.23 -0.79
N ALA A 355 -9.38 -40.07 -1.13
CA ALA A 355 -8.54 -39.88 -2.33
C ALA A 355 -8.11 -38.40 -2.49
N PRO A 356 -6.85 -38.11 -2.82
CA PRO A 356 -6.47 -36.80 -3.33
C PRO A 356 -6.92 -36.67 -4.80
N PRO A 357 -7.52 -35.55 -5.23
CA PRO A 357 -7.77 -35.31 -6.63
C PRO A 357 -6.43 -35.09 -7.35
N LYS A 358 -6.19 -35.81 -8.45
CA LYS A 358 -5.10 -35.51 -9.39
C LYS A 358 -5.45 -34.26 -10.19
N ALA A 359 -4.54 -33.30 -10.21
CA ALA A 359 -4.65 -32.09 -11.01
C ALA A 359 -4.48 -32.38 -12.52
N PRO A 360 -5.35 -31.87 -13.41
CA PRO A 360 -5.06 -31.76 -14.83
C PRO A 360 -4.17 -30.53 -15.11
N ALA A 361 -3.48 -30.53 -16.26
CA ALA A 361 -2.59 -29.47 -16.72
C ALA A 361 -3.36 -28.22 -17.20
N PHE A 362 -2.75 -27.04 -17.02
CA PHE A 362 -3.31 -25.74 -17.42
C PHE A 362 -3.14 -25.47 -18.92
N GLU A 363 -4.18 -24.97 -19.58
CA GLU A 363 -4.08 -24.26 -20.87
C GLU A 363 -4.40 -22.77 -20.63
N ILE A 364 -3.53 -21.88 -21.11
CA ILE A 364 -3.61 -20.43 -20.88
C ILE A 364 -4.20 -19.79 -22.14
N ALA A 365 -5.29 -19.02 -21.99
CA ALA A 365 -5.76 -18.10 -23.03
C ALA A 365 -4.93 -16.81 -23.00
N ASP A 366 -4.43 -16.41 -24.17
CA ASP A 366 -3.51 -15.27 -24.34
C ASP A 366 -4.28 -13.93 -24.34
N ASN A 367 -4.82 -13.53 -23.19
CA ASN A 367 -5.68 -12.33 -23.06
C ASN A 367 -4.86 -11.08 -22.67
N HIS A 368 -4.06 -10.56 -23.60
CA HIS A 368 -3.32 -9.31 -23.41
C HIS A 368 -4.24 -8.08 -23.45
N PRO A 369 -4.02 -7.05 -22.60
CA PRO A 369 -4.67 -5.75 -22.77
C PRO A 369 -4.33 -5.16 -24.15
N PRO A 370 -5.23 -4.39 -24.77
CA PRO A 370 -4.95 -3.78 -26.07
C PRO A 370 -3.75 -2.83 -25.97
N HIS A 371 -2.73 -3.06 -26.80
CA HIS A 371 -1.53 -2.22 -26.87
C HIS A 371 -1.51 -1.30 -28.11
N ASP A 372 -2.28 -1.65 -29.15
CA ASP A 372 -2.29 -0.92 -30.40
C ASP A 372 -3.05 0.40 -30.26
N LYS A 373 -2.35 1.51 -30.50
CA LYS A 373 -2.90 2.87 -30.42
C LYS A 373 -3.65 3.19 -31.73
N MET A 374 -4.98 3.16 -31.68
CA MET A 374 -5.86 3.45 -32.82
C MET A 374 -6.43 4.87 -32.83
N GLN A 375 -6.47 5.54 -31.68
CA GLN A 375 -6.96 6.91 -31.53
C GLN A 375 -6.23 7.60 -30.37
N ARG A 376 -6.02 8.92 -30.47
CA ARG A 376 -5.55 9.78 -29.38
C ARG A 376 -6.60 10.86 -29.19
N VAL A 377 -7.29 10.84 -28.06
CA VAL A 377 -8.30 11.84 -27.70
C VAL A 377 -7.66 12.82 -26.75
N ARG A 378 -7.74 14.11 -27.08
CA ARG A 378 -7.36 15.20 -26.18
C ARG A 378 -8.62 15.75 -25.53
N ALA A 379 -8.56 16.00 -24.23
CA ALA A 379 -9.66 16.59 -23.50
C ALA A 379 -9.21 17.73 -22.59
N ARG A 380 -10.08 18.74 -22.46
CA ARG A 380 -9.95 19.83 -21.49
C ARG A 380 -10.75 19.48 -20.24
N PHE A 381 -10.15 19.65 -19.06
CA PHE A 381 -10.80 19.33 -17.80
C PHE A 381 -10.55 20.39 -16.71
N THR A 382 -11.44 20.38 -15.72
CA THR A 382 -11.37 21.24 -14.54
C THR A 382 -10.70 20.53 -13.35
N LYS A 383 -10.12 21.29 -12.43
CA LYS A 383 -9.57 20.82 -11.15
C LYS A 383 -9.94 21.85 -10.09
N LEU A 384 -11.11 21.66 -9.47
CA LEU A 384 -11.71 22.64 -8.56
C LEU A 384 -11.78 22.12 -7.12
N GLY A 385 -12.19 22.98 -6.19
CA GLY A 385 -12.45 22.61 -4.79
C GLY A 385 -11.27 21.94 -4.08
N ASP A 386 -11.59 20.97 -3.22
CA ASP A 386 -10.61 20.29 -2.36
C ASP A 386 -9.67 19.34 -3.10
N ILE A 387 -9.97 18.99 -4.36
CA ILE A 387 -9.03 18.26 -5.24
C ILE A 387 -7.74 19.08 -5.47
N ARG A 388 -7.71 20.38 -5.14
CA ARG A 388 -6.46 21.15 -5.14
C ARG A 388 -5.36 20.56 -4.24
N TRP A 389 -5.73 19.77 -3.22
CA TRP A 389 -4.80 19.19 -2.24
C TRP A 389 -4.26 17.81 -2.59
N ILE A 390 -4.69 17.19 -3.69
CA ILE A 390 -4.13 15.90 -4.12
C ILE A 390 -2.91 16.11 -5.03
N SER A 391 -1.95 15.18 -4.94
CA SER A 391 -0.76 15.22 -5.78
C SER A 391 -1.09 14.92 -7.25
N HIS A 392 -0.18 15.28 -8.16
CA HIS A 392 -0.31 14.89 -9.57
C HIS A 392 -0.42 13.36 -9.74
N LEU A 393 0.29 12.57 -8.93
CA LEU A 393 0.22 11.11 -8.98
C LEU A 393 -1.18 10.59 -8.60
N ASP A 394 -1.84 11.25 -7.65
CA ASP A 394 -3.20 10.87 -7.25
C ASP A 394 -4.25 11.33 -8.27
N LEU A 395 -4.01 12.46 -8.95
CA LEU A 395 -4.83 12.87 -10.11
C LEU A 395 -4.69 11.88 -11.26
N MET A 396 -3.48 11.39 -11.55
CA MET A 396 -3.28 10.34 -12.55
C MET A 396 -4.06 9.07 -12.18
N ARG A 397 -3.96 8.62 -10.92
CA ARG A 397 -4.73 7.46 -10.41
C ARG A 397 -6.24 7.68 -10.51
N LEU A 398 -6.72 8.90 -10.24
CA LEU A 398 -8.13 9.25 -10.40
C LEU A 398 -8.58 9.05 -11.86
N PHE A 399 -7.84 9.60 -12.82
CA PHE A 399 -8.13 9.43 -14.24
C PHE A 399 -8.06 7.97 -14.68
N GLU A 400 -7.02 7.23 -14.28
CA GLU A 400 -6.91 5.80 -14.60
C GLU A 400 -8.12 5.00 -14.11
N ARG A 401 -8.58 5.26 -12.88
CA ARG A 401 -9.76 4.60 -12.31
C ARG A 401 -11.05 5.03 -13.02
N ALA A 402 -11.19 6.32 -13.33
CA ALA A 402 -12.35 6.84 -14.04
C ALA A 402 -12.46 6.28 -15.46
N LEU A 403 -11.34 6.19 -16.19
CA LEU A 403 -11.28 5.58 -17.52
C LEU A 403 -11.72 4.11 -17.49
N ARG A 404 -11.31 3.34 -16.47
CA ARG A 404 -11.78 1.95 -16.27
C ARG A 404 -13.27 1.88 -15.95
N ARG A 405 -13.78 2.71 -15.02
CA ARG A 405 -15.22 2.77 -14.69
C ARG A 405 -16.08 3.20 -15.87
N ALA A 406 -15.57 4.09 -16.72
CA ALA A 406 -16.22 4.51 -17.96
C ALA A 406 -16.20 3.42 -19.05
N ALA A 407 -15.53 2.28 -18.80
CA ALA A 407 -15.32 1.18 -19.75
C ALA A 407 -14.67 1.63 -21.07
N LEU A 408 -13.85 2.68 -21.04
CA LEU A 408 -13.21 3.20 -22.23
C LEU A 408 -12.09 2.25 -22.69
N PRO A 409 -11.92 2.04 -24.00
CA PRO A 409 -10.97 1.08 -24.55
C PRO A 409 -9.54 1.63 -24.53
N VAL A 410 -9.01 1.92 -23.35
CA VAL A 410 -7.69 2.55 -23.19
C VAL A 410 -6.57 1.56 -23.51
N THR A 411 -5.54 2.03 -24.21
CA THR A 411 -4.34 1.25 -24.49
C THR A 411 -3.36 1.24 -23.32
N PHE A 412 -2.59 0.17 -23.20
CA PHE A 412 -1.63 0.00 -22.12
C PHE A 412 -0.18 0.00 -22.60
N SER A 413 0.75 0.45 -21.75
CA SER A 413 2.19 0.34 -22.00
C SER A 413 2.64 -1.13 -22.03
N GLN A 414 3.70 -1.43 -22.80
CA GLN A 414 4.32 -2.76 -22.78
C GLN A 414 5.24 -2.94 -21.55
N GLY A 415 5.39 -4.18 -21.09
CA GLY A 415 6.29 -4.57 -19.99
C GLY A 415 5.57 -5.21 -18.80
N PHE A 416 6.33 -5.52 -17.74
CA PHE A 416 5.84 -6.28 -16.57
C PHE A 416 4.78 -5.54 -15.71
N ASN A 417 4.52 -4.26 -15.96
CA ASN A 417 3.51 -3.45 -15.26
C ASN A 417 2.84 -2.50 -16.27
N PRO A 418 1.89 -2.99 -17.08
CA PRO A 418 1.19 -2.18 -18.08
C PRO A 418 0.42 -1.04 -17.40
N ARG A 419 0.64 0.20 -17.81
CA ARG A 419 -0.12 1.38 -17.36
C ARG A 419 -0.98 1.93 -18.49
N PRO A 420 -2.18 2.46 -18.18
CA PRO A 420 -2.95 3.20 -19.15
C PRO A 420 -2.11 4.29 -19.81
N SER A 421 -2.18 4.39 -21.14
CA SER A 421 -1.47 5.41 -21.90
C SER A 421 -2.20 6.74 -21.76
N VAL A 422 -1.82 7.52 -20.75
CA VAL A 422 -2.38 8.84 -20.41
C VAL A 422 -1.24 9.85 -20.26
N GLU A 423 -1.38 11.02 -20.88
CA GLU A 423 -0.41 12.12 -20.80
C GLU A 423 -1.09 13.41 -20.33
N PHE A 424 -0.46 14.14 -19.40
CA PHE A 424 -0.93 15.44 -18.93
C PHE A 424 0.00 16.55 -19.44
N ALA A 425 -0.57 17.73 -19.73
CA ALA A 425 0.17 18.83 -20.33
C ALA A 425 1.13 19.55 -19.38
N ALA A 426 0.72 19.71 -18.13
CA ALA A 426 0.88 20.93 -17.33
C ALA A 426 0.64 20.65 -15.84
N PRO A 427 1.30 19.67 -15.18
CA PRO A 427 0.97 19.32 -13.80
C PRO A 427 0.98 20.54 -12.87
N LEU A 428 -0.14 20.77 -12.18
CA LEU A 428 -0.28 21.86 -11.20
C LEU A 428 0.44 21.52 -9.89
N ALA A 429 0.89 22.57 -9.19
CA ALA A 429 1.31 22.43 -7.80
C ALA A 429 0.10 22.19 -6.87
N LEU A 430 0.38 21.72 -5.66
CA LEU A 430 -0.63 21.58 -4.61
C LEU A 430 -1.21 22.96 -4.25
N GLY A 431 -2.50 23.00 -3.93
CA GLY A 431 -3.21 24.24 -3.60
C GLY A 431 -3.73 25.03 -4.81
N ILE A 432 -3.30 24.70 -6.04
CA ILE A 432 -3.72 25.42 -7.25
C ILE A 432 -4.95 24.76 -7.90
N THR A 433 -5.92 25.58 -8.31
CA THR A 433 -7.11 25.16 -9.06
C THR A 433 -6.99 25.43 -10.57
N SER A 434 -7.75 24.65 -11.35
CA SER A 434 -7.75 24.44 -12.81
C SER A 434 -9.13 24.64 -13.45
N GLN A 435 -9.29 25.43 -14.53
CA GLN A 435 -10.40 25.22 -15.48
C GLN A 435 -9.93 24.83 -16.89
N ALA A 436 -8.62 24.78 -17.13
CA ALA A 436 -8.03 24.61 -18.45
C ALA A 436 -6.92 23.55 -18.47
N GLU A 437 -7.06 22.51 -17.66
CA GLU A 437 -6.14 21.39 -17.73
C GLU A 437 -6.34 20.59 -19.02
N LEU A 438 -5.28 19.96 -19.52
CA LEU A 438 -5.34 19.13 -20.72
C LEU A 438 -4.77 17.74 -20.45
N VAL A 439 -5.46 16.74 -20.97
CA VAL A 439 -5.09 15.33 -20.91
C VAL A 439 -5.24 14.68 -22.29
N ASP A 440 -4.27 13.85 -22.66
CA ASP A 440 -4.34 12.98 -23.83
C ASP A 440 -4.50 11.53 -23.37
N VAL A 441 -5.47 10.83 -23.96
CA VAL A 441 -5.72 9.41 -23.72
C VAL A 441 -5.65 8.64 -25.03
N TYR A 442 -4.90 7.54 -25.05
CA TYR A 442 -4.77 6.69 -26.23
C TYR A 442 -5.72 5.51 -26.14
N LEU A 443 -6.56 5.34 -27.16
CA LEU A 443 -7.59 4.31 -27.24
C LEU A 443 -7.24 3.24 -28.28
N GLY A 444 -7.60 2.00 -27.96
CA GLY A 444 -7.39 0.81 -28.78
C GLY A 444 -8.53 0.55 -29.77
N THR A 445 -9.65 1.24 -29.62
CA THR A 445 -10.72 1.31 -30.63
C THR A 445 -11.21 2.75 -30.72
N LYS A 446 -11.80 3.10 -31.87
CA LYS A 446 -12.34 4.45 -32.08
C LYS A 446 -13.60 4.66 -31.24
N VAL A 447 -13.64 5.76 -30.50
CA VAL A 447 -14.78 6.24 -29.73
C VAL A 447 -15.09 7.67 -30.18
N ASP A 448 -16.36 8.00 -30.36
CA ASP A 448 -16.76 9.38 -30.67
C ASP A 448 -16.36 10.31 -29.52
N PRO A 449 -15.71 11.47 -29.76
CA PRO A 449 -15.30 12.37 -28.69
C PRO A 449 -16.45 12.84 -27.78
N SER A 450 -17.68 12.90 -28.28
CA SER A 450 -18.87 13.25 -27.49
C SER A 450 -19.27 12.10 -26.56
N ASP A 451 -19.23 10.85 -27.03
CA ASP A 451 -19.44 9.65 -26.20
C ASP A 451 -18.36 9.52 -25.13
N TYR A 452 -17.09 9.77 -25.51
CA TYR A 452 -15.96 9.79 -24.59
C TYR A 452 -16.20 10.78 -23.44
N LEU A 453 -16.63 12.01 -23.76
CA LEU A 453 -16.89 13.06 -22.78
C LEU A 453 -18.01 12.65 -21.82
N VAL A 454 -19.14 12.16 -22.32
CA VAL A 454 -20.29 11.74 -21.50
C VAL A 454 -19.90 10.61 -20.55
N ARG A 455 -19.25 9.57 -21.06
CA ARG A 455 -18.89 8.39 -20.27
C ARG A 455 -17.84 8.71 -19.22
N LEU A 456 -16.85 9.53 -19.55
CA LEU A 456 -15.80 9.87 -18.60
C LEU A 456 -16.30 10.83 -17.51
N ASN A 457 -17.14 11.81 -17.86
CA ASN A 457 -17.77 12.70 -16.87
C ASN A 457 -18.68 11.96 -15.89
N ALA A 458 -19.43 10.95 -16.36
CA ALA A 458 -20.24 10.09 -15.49
C ALA A 458 -19.38 9.30 -14.48
N ALA A 459 -18.11 9.07 -14.79
CA ALA A 459 -17.17 8.39 -13.92
C ALA A 459 -16.35 9.35 -13.04
N LEU A 460 -16.22 10.63 -13.38
CA LEU A 460 -15.39 11.59 -12.65
C LEU A 460 -16.16 12.32 -11.54
N PRO A 461 -15.48 12.81 -10.49
CA PRO A 461 -16.11 13.63 -9.46
C PRO A 461 -16.50 15.02 -9.99
N ALA A 462 -17.37 15.74 -9.29
CA ALA A 462 -17.88 17.05 -9.74
C ALA A 462 -16.76 18.11 -9.91
N GLU A 463 -15.70 18.01 -9.11
CA GLU A 463 -14.56 18.91 -9.10
C GLU A 463 -13.59 18.67 -10.28
N VAL A 464 -13.75 17.54 -11.00
CA VAL A 464 -12.97 17.19 -12.19
C VAL A 464 -13.93 16.82 -13.30
N GLN A 465 -14.25 17.76 -14.18
CA GLN A 465 -15.16 17.53 -15.29
C GLN A 465 -14.50 17.94 -16.60
N LEU A 466 -14.76 17.17 -17.65
CA LEU A 466 -14.35 17.49 -19.01
C LEU A 466 -15.32 18.51 -19.59
N SER A 467 -14.79 19.62 -20.09
CA SER A 467 -15.55 20.61 -20.85
C SER A 467 -15.60 20.28 -22.34
N GLU A 468 -14.51 19.74 -22.88
CA GLU A 468 -14.35 19.47 -24.31
C GLU A 468 -13.46 18.24 -24.55
N ALA A 469 -13.69 17.52 -25.65
CA ALA A 469 -12.84 16.43 -26.12
C ALA A 469 -12.81 16.40 -27.66
N TRP A 470 -11.64 16.11 -28.25
CA TRP A 470 -11.45 16.06 -29.71
C TRP A 470 -10.33 15.10 -30.12
N ASP A 471 -10.39 14.64 -31.37
CA ASP A 471 -9.35 13.80 -31.97
C ASP A 471 -8.03 14.55 -32.18
N THR A 472 -6.93 13.88 -31.88
CA THR A 472 -5.57 14.41 -32.04
C THR A 472 -4.70 13.39 -32.78
N PRO A 473 -3.70 13.82 -33.58
CA PRO A 473 -2.78 12.90 -34.23
C PRO A 473 -2.07 11.96 -33.25
N ILE A 474 -2.13 10.65 -33.53
CA ILE A 474 -1.51 9.59 -32.71
C ILE A 474 0.01 9.76 -32.67
N LYS A 475 0.61 10.14 -33.80
CA LYS A 475 2.04 10.48 -33.90
C LYS A 475 2.20 11.98 -33.74
N GLY A 476 3.04 12.40 -32.82
CA GLY A 476 3.35 13.81 -32.58
C GLY A 476 4.13 14.00 -31.28
N SER A 477 4.42 15.26 -30.96
CA SER A 477 5.07 15.63 -29.70
C SER A 477 4.18 15.25 -28.49
N SER A 478 4.84 14.99 -27.36
CA SER A 478 4.14 14.76 -26.08
C SER A 478 3.35 16.00 -25.68
N LEU A 479 2.26 15.80 -24.95
CA LEU A 479 1.40 16.92 -24.54
C LEU A 479 2.17 18.00 -23.76
N MET A 480 3.11 17.58 -22.91
CA MET A 480 3.97 18.48 -22.13
C MET A 480 4.96 19.29 -22.99
N ALA A 481 5.39 18.76 -24.14
CA ALA A 481 6.25 19.50 -25.06
C ALA A 481 5.48 20.55 -25.88
N LEU A 482 4.17 20.35 -26.02
CA LEU A 482 3.27 21.28 -26.71
C LEU A 482 2.85 22.45 -25.81
N ALA A 483 2.84 22.28 -24.49
CA ALA A 483 2.51 23.36 -23.57
C ALA A 483 3.54 24.51 -23.66
N GLU A 484 3.04 25.74 -23.79
CA GLU A 484 3.89 26.93 -24.03
C GLU A 484 3.59 28.05 -23.04
N GLU A 485 2.31 28.34 -22.80
CA GLU A 485 1.86 29.45 -21.95
C GLU A 485 0.72 28.98 -21.04
N ALA A 486 0.75 29.43 -19.80
CA ALA A 486 -0.35 29.27 -18.85
C ALA A 486 -0.74 30.64 -18.29
N THR A 487 -2.05 30.87 -18.20
CA THR A 487 -2.61 32.10 -17.60
C THR A 487 -3.16 31.76 -16.22
N TYR A 488 -2.73 32.51 -15.21
CA TYR A 488 -3.14 32.35 -13.83
C TYR A 488 -3.81 33.63 -13.33
N ARG A 489 -4.97 33.51 -12.71
CA ARG A 489 -5.52 34.53 -11.81
C ARG A 489 -4.98 34.24 -10.41
N VAL A 490 -4.33 35.23 -9.81
CA VAL A 490 -3.63 35.11 -8.54
C VAL A 490 -4.17 36.14 -7.58
N THR A 491 -4.57 35.69 -6.40
CA THR A 491 -4.98 36.55 -5.28
C THR A 491 -3.80 36.67 -4.32
N VAL A 492 -3.46 37.90 -3.95
CA VAL A 492 -2.35 38.21 -3.03
C VAL A 492 -2.87 38.74 -1.70
N SER A 493 -2.07 38.61 -0.63
CA SER A 493 -2.46 38.97 0.74
C SER A 493 -2.63 40.48 0.94
N GLU A 494 -1.86 41.28 0.20
CA GLU A 494 -1.81 42.72 0.35
C GLU A 494 -2.14 43.43 -0.97
N PRO A 495 -2.82 44.60 -0.94
CA PRO A 495 -3.08 45.40 -2.14
C PRO A 495 -1.79 45.89 -2.83
N VAL A 496 -1.59 45.49 -4.09
CA VAL A 496 -0.48 45.92 -4.94
C VAL A 496 -1.01 46.84 -6.06
N PRO A 497 -0.57 48.10 -6.16
CA PRO A 497 -0.97 48.98 -7.25
C PRO A 497 -0.34 48.53 -8.58
N SER A 498 -1.06 48.71 -9.69
CA SER A 498 -0.57 48.31 -11.03
C SER A 498 0.81 48.88 -11.37
N ALA A 499 1.10 50.11 -10.94
CA ALA A 499 2.40 50.75 -11.17
C ALA A 499 3.58 49.98 -10.54
N ALA A 500 3.37 49.23 -9.45
CA ALA A 500 4.40 48.41 -8.84
C ALA A 500 4.73 47.18 -9.70
N TRP A 501 3.72 46.55 -10.30
CA TRP A 501 3.92 45.46 -11.28
C TRP A 501 4.64 45.94 -12.54
N ASP A 502 4.28 47.12 -13.04
CA ASP A 502 4.94 47.74 -14.20
C ASP A 502 6.42 48.05 -13.90
N ALA A 503 6.71 48.63 -12.74
CA ALA A 503 8.08 48.89 -12.29
C ALA A 503 8.89 47.60 -12.10
N PHE A 504 8.26 46.56 -11.57
CA PHE A 504 8.87 45.23 -11.41
C PHE A 504 9.24 44.61 -12.77
N LEU A 505 8.34 44.67 -13.76
CA LEU A 505 8.58 44.15 -15.11
C LEU A 505 9.59 44.97 -15.93
N ALA A 506 9.73 46.26 -15.62
CA ALA A 506 10.70 47.15 -16.26
C ALA A 506 12.16 46.78 -15.93
N ARG A 507 12.38 45.98 -14.86
CA ARG A 507 13.69 45.40 -14.58
C ARG A 507 14.03 44.40 -15.69
N GLY A 508 15.03 44.72 -16.50
CA GLY A 508 15.50 43.84 -17.58
C GLY A 508 15.94 42.45 -17.11
N THR A 509 16.20 42.28 -15.80
CA THR A 509 16.50 41.01 -15.12
C THR A 509 15.81 40.96 -13.74
N ILE A 510 15.33 39.76 -13.37
CA ILE A 510 14.65 39.44 -12.11
C ILE A 510 15.23 38.11 -11.59
N PRO A 511 16.40 38.14 -10.93
CA PRO A 511 16.98 36.96 -10.31
C PRO A 511 16.22 36.59 -9.03
N TYR A 512 15.79 35.34 -8.91
CA TYR A 512 15.08 34.81 -7.74
C TYR A 512 15.74 33.53 -7.23
N VAL A 513 15.94 33.43 -5.92
CA VAL A 513 16.60 32.28 -5.28
C VAL A 513 15.56 31.31 -4.75
N LYS A 514 15.42 30.17 -5.41
CA LYS A 514 14.48 29.11 -5.02
C LYS A 514 15.14 28.14 -4.04
N GLN A 515 14.51 27.88 -2.90
CA GLN A 515 14.94 26.83 -1.98
C GLN A 515 14.42 25.46 -2.46
N GLY A 516 15.32 24.51 -2.69
CA GLY A 516 15.00 23.13 -3.08
C GLY A 516 15.53 22.12 -2.07
N LYS A 517 15.06 20.86 -2.19
CA LYS A 517 15.52 19.74 -1.34
C LYS A 517 17.04 19.48 -1.40
N THR A 518 17.69 19.89 -2.49
CA THR A 518 19.13 19.71 -2.73
C THR A 518 19.93 21.01 -2.59
N GLY A 519 19.33 22.08 -2.04
CA GLY A 519 19.93 23.40 -1.87
C GLY A 519 19.25 24.51 -2.68
N ALA A 520 19.75 25.73 -2.52
CA ALA A 520 19.23 26.92 -3.19
C ALA A 520 19.67 26.99 -4.67
N LYS A 521 18.75 27.37 -5.56
CA LYS A 521 19.01 27.57 -6.99
C LYS A 521 18.48 28.91 -7.44
N THR A 522 19.34 29.71 -8.07
CA THR A 522 18.93 30.97 -8.69
C THR A 522 18.26 30.70 -10.04
N VAL A 523 17.10 31.32 -10.26
CA VAL A 523 16.31 31.28 -11.50
C VAL A 523 16.08 32.72 -11.95
N GLU A 524 16.24 32.98 -13.24
CA GLU A 524 15.93 34.27 -13.84
C GLU A 524 14.46 34.27 -14.29
N LEU A 525 13.61 35.04 -13.61
CA LEU A 525 12.15 35.02 -13.78
C LEU A 525 11.67 35.86 -14.96
N ARG A 526 12.37 36.95 -15.32
CA ARG A 526 11.93 37.87 -16.37
C ARG A 526 11.58 37.19 -17.72
N PRO A 527 12.36 36.23 -18.25
CA PRO A 527 12.05 35.55 -19.52
C PRO A 527 10.92 34.52 -19.40
N LEU A 528 10.47 34.20 -18.18
CA LEU A 528 9.35 33.31 -17.91
C LEU A 528 8.03 34.06 -17.81
N ILE A 529 8.05 35.39 -17.60
CA ILE A 529 6.86 36.24 -17.53
C ILE A 529 6.55 36.81 -18.92
N LEU A 530 5.42 36.39 -19.48
CA LEU A 530 4.92 36.82 -20.79
C LEU A 530 4.02 38.04 -20.70
N GLY A 531 3.31 38.20 -19.58
CA GLY A 531 2.52 39.38 -19.28
C GLY A 531 1.98 39.39 -17.87
N ILE A 532 1.71 40.58 -17.35
CA ILE A 532 1.04 40.83 -16.07
C ILE A 532 -0.08 41.83 -16.33
N GLN A 533 -1.25 41.58 -15.77
CA GLN A 533 -2.38 42.50 -15.82
C GLN A 533 -3.07 42.53 -14.46
N THR A 534 -3.10 43.70 -13.84
CA THR A 534 -3.82 43.93 -12.58
C THR A 534 -5.33 43.98 -12.86
N GLU A 535 -6.14 43.15 -12.18
CA GLU A 535 -7.61 43.22 -12.22
C GLU A 535 -8.15 44.07 -11.08
N THR A 536 -7.64 43.83 -9.87
CA THR A 536 -7.93 44.60 -8.66
C THR A 536 -6.62 44.79 -7.89
N PRO A 537 -6.55 45.64 -6.86
CA PRO A 537 -5.35 45.75 -6.04
C PRO A 537 -4.90 44.40 -5.42
N THR A 538 -5.80 43.45 -5.18
CA THR A 538 -5.47 42.15 -4.59
C THR A 538 -5.48 41.00 -5.59
N THR A 539 -5.80 41.25 -6.86
CA THR A 539 -5.92 40.22 -7.90
C THR A 539 -5.18 40.60 -9.16
N VAL A 540 -4.27 39.71 -9.59
CA VAL A 540 -3.43 39.88 -10.77
C VAL A 540 -3.54 38.68 -11.70
N VAL A 541 -3.55 38.95 -13.00
CA VAL A 541 -3.48 37.94 -14.04
C VAL A 541 -2.04 37.83 -14.54
N LEU A 542 -1.44 36.67 -14.34
CA LEU A 542 -0.07 36.35 -14.77
C LEU A 542 -0.11 35.40 -15.96
N ARG A 543 0.53 35.79 -17.06
CA ARG A 543 0.80 34.92 -18.21
C ARG A 543 2.24 34.47 -18.15
N LEU A 544 2.44 33.18 -17.95
CA LEU A 544 3.75 32.60 -17.67
C LEU A 544 4.07 31.50 -18.69
N LYS A 545 5.35 31.37 -19.03
CA LYS A 545 5.83 30.21 -19.79
C LYS A 545 5.60 28.93 -19.01
N THR A 546 5.16 27.88 -19.68
CA THR A 546 5.02 26.53 -19.11
C THR A 546 5.52 25.47 -20.09
N GLY A 547 5.79 24.27 -19.60
CA GLY A 547 6.28 23.15 -20.40
C GLY A 547 7.81 23.03 -20.42
N SER A 548 8.33 22.30 -21.42
CA SER A 548 9.74 21.89 -21.49
C SER A 548 10.73 23.02 -21.78
N ARG A 549 10.26 24.13 -22.35
CA ARG A 549 11.09 25.29 -22.77
C ARG A 549 11.16 26.42 -21.73
N GLY A 550 10.55 26.23 -20.57
CA GLY A 550 10.56 27.18 -19.46
C GLY A 550 9.27 27.05 -18.64
N ASN A 551 9.39 27.12 -17.32
CA ASN A 551 8.24 26.96 -16.42
C ASN A 551 8.27 28.02 -15.31
N GLY A 552 7.48 29.07 -15.49
CA GLY A 552 7.22 30.09 -14.47
C GLY A 552 6.16 29.63 -13.49
N LYS A 553 6.37 29.88 -12.20
CA LYS A 553 5.37 29.64 -11.16
C LYS A 553 4.80 30.97 -10.66
N PRO A 554 3.48 31.09 -10.47
CA PRO A 554 2.87 32.29 -9.91
C PRO A 554 3.46 32.70 -8.56
N GLU A 555 3.65 31.74 -7.65
CA GLU A 555 4.21 31.95 -6.32
C GLU A 555 5.63 32.57 -6.40
N ASP A 556 6.50 32.01 -7.25
CA ASP A 556 7.87 32.54 -7.44
C ASP A 556 7.84 34.02 -7.91
N VAL A 557 6.83 34.42 -8.69
CA VAL A 557 6.67 35.80 -9.20
C VAL A 557 6.16 36.73 -8.12
N VAL A 558 5.18 36.30 -7.31
CA VAL A 558 4.65 37.08 -6.19
C VAL A 558 5.72 37.27 -5.11
N ASP A 559 6.44 36.21 -4.74
CA ASP A 559 7.54 36.29 -3.77
C ASP A 559 8.63 37.27 -4.25
N ALA A 560 9.00 37.20 -5.53
CA ALA A 560 9.99 38.10 -6.11
C ALA A 560 9.52 39.56 -6.12
N LEU A 561 8.20 39.81 -6.29
CA LEU A 561 7.62 41.13 -6.14
C LEU A 561 7.70 41.61 -4.68
N GLY A 562 7.34 40.76 -3.70
CA GLY A 562 7.43 41.09 -2.28
C GLY A 562 8.85 41.51 -1.88
N ILE A 563 9.86 40.77 -2.35
CA ILE A 563 11.28 41.12 -2.17
C ILE A 563 11.61 42.49 -2.81
N PHE A 564 11.08 42.77 -3.99
CA PHE A 564 11.31 44.05 -4.68
C PHE A 564 10.68 45.24 -3.95
N LEU A 565 9.51 45.05 -3.37
CA LEU A 565 8.78 46.09 -2.63
C LEU A 565 9.18 46.15 -1.14
N GLU A 566 10.07 45.27 -0.69
CA GLU A 566 10.42 45.08 0.73
C GLU A 566 9.16 44.91 1.61
N THR A 567 8.17 44.20 1.07
CA THR A 567 6.86 43.98 1.69
C THR A 567 6.56 42.48 1.72
N ASP A 568 5.99 42.00 2.83
CA ASP A 568 5.57 40.61 2.96
C ASP A 568 4.25 40.38 2.21
N ILE A 569 4.36 39.97 0.95
CA ILE A 569 3.23 39.69 0.06
C ILE A 569 3.19 38.19 -0.17
N ALA A 570 2.12 37.54 0.30
CA ALA A 570 1.91 36.12 0.12
C ALA A 570 0.86 35.84 -0.97
N THR A 571 0.98 34.68 -1.60
CA THR A 571 -0.06 34.15 -2.48
C THR A 571 -1.17 33.53 -1.64
N VAL A 572 -2.41 34.01 -1.80
CA VAL A 572 -3.59 33.51 -1.06
C VAL A 572 -4.31 32.43 -1.85
N ASP A 573 -4.53 32.67 -3.15
CA ASP A 573 -5.17 31.70 -4.05
C ASP A 573 -4.59 31.81 -5.47
N VAL A 574 -4.56 30.68 -6.16
CA VAL A 574 -4.10 30.60 -7.55
C VAL A 574 -5.06 29.72 -8.34
N HIS A 575 -5.58 30.30 -9.42
CA HIS A 575 -6.45 29.63 -10.36
C HIS A 575 -5.90 29.75 -11.78
N ARG A 576 -5.62 28.62 -12.45
CA ARG A 576 -5.24 28.63 -13.88
C ARG A 576 -6.47 28.73 -14.77
N THR A 577 -6.59 29.86 -15.47
CA THR A 577 -7.73 30.16 -16.33
C THR A 577 -7.54 29.62 -17.74
N ASP A 578 -6.30 29.49 -18.22
CA ASP A 578 -6.01 28.99 -19.56
C ASP A 578 -4.65 28.28 -19.68
N LEU A 579 -4.54 27.37 -20.65
CA LEU A 579 -3.33 26.64 -21.01
C LEU A 579 -3.21 26.56 -22.53
N VAL A 580 -2.22 27.24 -23.08
CA VAL A 580 -2.00 27.38 -24.52
C VAL A 580 -0.94 26.37 -24.98
N LEU A 581 -1.27 25.68 -26.07
CA LEU A 581 -0.36 24.77 -26.77
C LEU A 581 0.26 25.47 -28.00
N THR A 582 1.40 24.97 -28.47
CA THR A 582 2.05 25.46 -29.69
C THR A 582 1.14 25.42 -30.91
N ALA A 583 1.38 26.32 -31.88
CA ALA A 583 0.60 26.42 -33.12
C ALA A 583 0.55 25.11 -33.94
N GLU A 584 1.54 24.21 -33.80
CA GLU A 584 1.53 22.87 -34.43
C GLU A 584 0.42 21.94 -33.89
N ALA A 585 -0.16 22.25 -32.72
CA ALA A 585 -1.28 21.53 -32.12
C ALA A 585 -2.66 22.06 -32.55
N HIS A 586 -2.73 23.19 -33.26
CA HIS A 586 -3.97 23.86 -33.65
C HIS A 586 -4.49 23.39 -35.02
N GLN A 587 -4.95 22.14 -35.08
CA GLN A 587 -5.96 21.71 -36.06
C GLN A 587 -7.22 21.30 -35.31
N GLY A 588 -8.05 22.28 -34.93
CA GLY A 588 -9.41 22.00 -34.40
C GLY A 588 -9.79 22.70 -33.11
N SER A 589 -9.68 24.02 -33.00
CA SER A 589 -10.64 24.85 -32.25
C SER A 589 -10.27 26.32 -32.38
N ARG A 590 -11.19 27.12 -32.93
CA ARG A 590 -11.17 28.57 -32.86
C ARG A 590 -12.46 28.96 -32.13
N LEU A 591 -12.32 29.89 -31.17
CA LEU A 591 -13.36 30.73 -30.52
C LEU A 591 -13.98 30.16 -29.22
N PRO A 592 -14.62 31.01 -28.39
CA PRO A 592 -14.21 32.32 -27.87
C PRO A 592 -14.02 32.26 -26.34
N VAL A 593 -13.34 33.26 -25.77
CA VAL A 593 -13.18 33.44 -24.31
C VAL A 593 -14.57 33.55 -23.65
N LEU A 594 -14.97 32.52 -22.90
CA LEU A 594 -16.16 32.56 -22.04
C LEU A 594 -15.95 33.59 -20.93
N LYS A 595 -16.64 34.73 -21.03
CA LYS A 595 -16.52 35.84 -20.08
C LYS A 595 -17.47 35.77 -18.88
N ASP A 596 -18.43 34.84 -18.83
CA ASP A 596 -19.60 35.04 -17.95
C ASP A 596 -19.88 33.92 -16.92
N LEU A 597 -18.93 33.03 -16.60
CA LEU A 597 -19.10 32.03 -15.52
C LEU A 597 -18.29 32.32 -14.25
N ALA A 598 -17.20 33.10 -14.34
CA ALA A 598 -16.30 33.35 -13.21
C ALA A 598 -16.83 34.35 -12.16
N MET A 599 -17.94 35.06 -12.43
CA MET A 599 -18.53 36.00 -11.47
C MET A 599 -19.54 35.33 -10.53
N ALA A 600 -20.21 34.26 -10.95
CA ALA A 600 -21.23 33.60 -10.13
C ALA A 600 -20.65 32.71 -9.02
N GLU A 601 -19.44 32.16 -9.20
CA GLU A 601 -18.80 31.30 -8.18
C GLU A 601 -17.99 32.08 -7.14
N ALA A 602 -17.43 33.25 -7.50
CA ALA A 602 -16.72 34.12 -6.58
C ALA A 602 -17.65 34.71 -5.49
N GLU A 603 -18.90 35.01 -5.83
CA GLU A 603 -19.92 35.46 -4.88
C GLU A 603 -20.43 34.30 -3.99
N ALA A 604 -20.48 33.07 -4.50
CA ALA A 604 -20.87 31.89 -3.73
C ALA A 604 -19.79 31.41 -2.73
N GLN A 605 -18.50 31.62 -3.03
CA GLN A 605 -17.39 31.31 -2.12
C GLN A 605 -17.24 32.31 -0.98
N ALA A 606 -17.59 33.59 -1.18
CA ALA A 606 -17.63 34.59 -0.13
C ALA A 606 -18.70 34.26 0.94
N ASP A 607 -19.87 33.78 0.51
CA ASP A 607 -21.00 33.41 1.39
C ASP A 607 -20.76 32.10 2.19
N HIS A 608 -19.79 31.29 1.77
CA HIS A 608 -19.37 30.08 2.49
C HIS A 608 -18.27 30.34 3.55
N LEU A 609 -17.45 31.38 3.37
CA LEU A 609 -16.42 31.79 4.34
C LEU A 609 -17.03 32.46 5.58
N GLU A 610 -18.09 33.27 5.44
CA GLU A 610 -18.82 33.85 6.59
C GLU A 610 -19.53 32.79 7.46
N LYS A 611 -19.89 31.63 6.88
CA LYS A 611 -20.51 30.53 7.64
C LYS A 611 -19.50 29.65 8.40
N PHE A 612 -18.20 29.77 8.12
CA PHE A 612 -17.15 28.96 8.75
C PHE A 612 -16.53 29.59 10.01
N GLU A 613 -16.67 30.92 10.22
CA GLU A 613 -16.19 31.55 11.47
C GLU A 613 -17.03 31.19 12.71
N HIS A 614 -18.20 30.59 12.55
CA HIS A 614 -19.07 30.20 13.67
C HIS A 614 -18.90 28.76 14.19
N LEU A 615 -17.96 27.97 13.66
CA LEU A 615 -17.77 26.55 14.06
C LEU A 615 -16.39 26.21 14.64
N MET A 616 -15.54 27.21 14.91
CA MET A 616 -14.26 27.05 15.62
C MET A 616 -14.39 27.42 17.11
N VAL A 617 -15.28 26.74 17.81
CA VAL A 617 -15.19 26.51 19.27
C VAL A 617 -15.67 25.08 19.51
N TYR A 618 -14.75 24.11 19.47
CA TYR A 618 -14.75 22.86 20.27
C TYR A 618 -13.44 22.09 20.10
#